data_AF-X1NQ44-F1
#
_entry.id   AF-X1NQ44-F1
#
_cell.length_a   1.000
_cell.length_b   1.000
_cell.length_c   1.000
_cell.angle_alpha   90.00
_cell.angle_beta   90.00
_cell.angle_gamma   90.00
#
_symmetry.space_group_name_H-M   'P 1'
#
loop_
_entity.id
_entity.type
_entity.pdbx_description
1 polymer ?
#
loop_
_entity_poly.entity_id
_entity_poly.type
_entity_poly.pdbx_seq_one_letter_code
_entity_poly.pdbx_strand_id
1 'polypeptide(L)'
;MPYISRNNDRREKLRNGEPALLAGELNYQIFYYVKHNKSLNSSKIKKYIDQFLTKKPSYQKYNDMTGVLIRCYKEIERRLDRDVYDLFIDIMELYDEEINSYEDKKIKENSDVE
;
A
#
# COMPACT_ATOMS: atom_id res chain seq x y z
N MET A 1 -11.38 6.75 -3.00
CA MET A 1 -10.92 6.47 -1.63
C MET A 1 -11.41 7.58 -0.72
N PRO A 2 -12.14 7.29 0.36
CA PRO A 2 -12.54 8.32 1.31
C PRO A 2 -11.29 8.91 1.97
N TYR A 3 -11.17 10.25 1.94
CA TYR A 3 -10.09 10.96 2.60
C TYR A 3 -10.24 10.82 4.12
N ILE A 4 -9.14 10.59 4.84
CA ILE A 4 -9.15 10.57 6.32
C ILE A 4 -9.75 11.90 6.79
N SER A 5 -10.88 11.81 7.48
CA SER A 5 -11.59 12.98 8.01
C SER A 5 -10.65 13.78 8.91
N ARG A 6 -10.87 15.10 8.98
CA ARG A 6 -10.02 16.03 9.76
C ARG A 6 -10.00 15.77 11.27
N ASN A 7 -10.71 14.76 11.80
CA ASN A 7 -10.63 14.40 13.21
C ASN A 7 -9.21 13.89 13.54
N ASN A 8 -8.48 14.73 14.27
CA ASN A 8 -7.01 14.73 14.39
C ASN A 8 -6.38 13.45 14.95
N ASP A 9 -7.12 12.64 15.72
CA ASP A 9 -6.57 11.49 16.44
C ASP A 9 -6.02 10.41 15.49
N ARG A 10 -6.69 10.17 14.35
CA ARG A 10 -6.28 9.06 13.48
C ARG A 10 -4.95 9.30 12.76
N ARG A 11 -4.71 10.53 12.30
CA ARG A 11 -3.44 10.88 11.64
C ARG A 11 -2.28 10.84 12.62
N GLU A 12 -2.50 11.28 13.86
CA GLU A 12 -1.50 11.23 14.92
C GLU A 12 -1.14 9.79 15.28
N LYS A 13 -2.15 8.93 15.47
CA LYS A 13 -1.99 7.49 15.65
C LYS A 13 -1.14 6.82 14.55
N LEU A 14 -1.44 7.11 13.28
CA LEU A 14 -0.66 6.58 12.14
C LEU A 14 0.80 7.05 12.14
N ARG A 15 1.06 8.31 12.53
CA ARG A 15 2.44 8.83 12.68
C ARG A 15 3.19 8.14 13.83
N ASN A 16 2.47 7.79 14.89
CA ASN A 16 2.99 7.06 16.05
C ASN A 16 3.10 5.55 15.81
N GLY A 17 2.82 5.07 14.59
CA GLY A 17 3.05 3.69 14.18
C GLY A 17 1.87 2.76 14.33
N GLU A 18 0.66 3.27 14.58
CA GLU A 18 -0.54 2.45 14.52
C GLU A 18 -0.74 1.92 13.08
N PRO A 19 -1.13 0.64 12.92
CA PRO A 19 -1.41 0.05 11.60
C PRO A 19 -2.50 0.80 10.83
N ALA A 20 -2.31 0.97 9.53
CA ALA A 20 -3.38 1.38 8.64
C ALA A 20 -4.48 0.30 8.54
N LEU A 21 -5.73 0.71 8.65
CA LEU A 21 -6.90 -0.17 8.52
C LEU A 21 -7.50 -0.08 7.11
N LEU A 22 -7.47 1.12 6.52
CA LEU A 22 -8.02 1.44 5.22
C LEU A 22 -6.93 1.87 4.22
N ALA A 23 -7.20 1.69 2.93
CA ALA A 23 -6.26 2.06 1.86
C ALA A 23 -5.82 3.54 1.93
N GLY A 24 -6.75 4.45 2.25
CA GLY A 24 -6.44 5.87 2.44
C GLY A 24 -5.48 6.15 3.62
N GLU A 25 -5.49 5.29 4.64
CA GLU A 25 -4.58 5.39 5.79
C GLU A 25 -3.18 4.89 5.44
N LEU A 26 -3.09 3.80 4.67
CA LEU A 26 -1.82 3.30 4.17
C LEU A 26 -1.16 4.33 3.25
N ASN A 27 -1.93 4.92 2.32
CA ASN A 27 -1.46 6.00 1.46
C ASN A 27 -0.92 7.17 2.30
N TYR A 28 -1.68 7.62 3.30
CA TYR A 28 -1.23 8.68 4.21
C TYR A 28 0.08 8.33 4.92
N GLN A 29 0.20 7.11 5.45
CA GLN A 29 1.37 6.68 6.21
C GLN A 29 2.63 6.62 5.33
N ILE A 30 2.52 6.06 4.13
CA ILE A 30 3.61 5.99 3.15
C ILE A 30 3.99 7.39 2.65
N PHE A 31 3.01 8.20 2.25
CA PHE A 31 3.26 9.57 1.79
C PHE A 31 3.94 10.41 2.88
N TYR A 32 3.44 10.32 4.12
CA TYR A 32 4.01 11.03 5.25
C TYR A 32 5.46 10.60 5.51
N TYR A 33 5.74 9.29 5.46
CA TYR A 33 7.08 8.76 5.59
C TYR A 33 8.02 9.31 4.50
N VAL A 34 7.63 9.20 3.22
CA VAL A 34 8.44 9.71 2.10
C VAL A 34 8.67 11.22 2.22
N LYS A 35 7.64 11.99 2.56
CA LYS A 35 7.75 13.46 2.72
C LYS A 35 8.80 13.89 3.75
N HIS A 36 8.97 13.14 4.84
CA HIS A 36 9.83 13.55 5.95
C HIS A 36 11.17 12.80 6.01
N ASN A 37 11.44 11.90 5.05
CA ASN A 37 12.68 11.13 5.01
C ASN A 37 13.42 11.36 3.70
N LYS A 38 14.69 11.82 3.80
CA LYS A 38 15.56 12.01 2.64
C LYS A 38 15.94 10.67 2.00
N SER A 39 16.40 9.72 2.82
CA SER A 39 16.68 8.35 2.39
C SER A 39 15.48 7.45 2.66
N LEU A 40 15.06 6.68 1.66
CA LEU A 40 13.91 5.80 1.75
C LEU A 40 14.39 4.38 2.09
N ASN A 41 13.67 3.72 3.00
CA ASN A 41 13.94 2.36 3.42
C ASN A 41 12.77 1.47 3.02
N SER A 42 13.00 0.56 2.07
CA SER A 42 11.99 -0.39 1.58
C SER A 42 11.41 -1.23 2.71
N SER A 43 12.23 -1.71 3.65
CA SER A 43 11.78 -2.48 4.82
C SER A 43 10.80 -1.71 5.71
N LYS A 44 10.93 -0.38 5.80
CA LYS A 44 9.98 0.45 6.56
C LYS A 44 8.61 0.50 5.89
N ILE A 45 8.58 0.67 4.57
CA ILE A 45 7.35 0.68 3.78
C ILE A 45 6.71 -0.71 3.78
N LYS A 46 7.52 -1.76 3.58
CA LYS A 46 7.09 -3.16 3.72
C LYS A 46 6.43 -3.41 5.06
N LYS A 47 6.99 -2.90 6.16
CA LYS A 47 6.37 -3.02 7.49
C LYS A 47 4.97 -2.40 7.55
N TYR A 48 4.76 -1.23 6.92
CA TYR A 48 3.42 -0.62 6.85
C TYR A 48 2.44 -1.50 6.06
N ILE A 49 2.91 -2.10 4.97
CA ILE A 49 2.11 -3.00 4.13
C ILE A 49 1.78 -4.30 4.87
N ASP A 50 2.76 -4.96 5.49
CA ASP A 50 2.56 -6.18 6.27
C ASP A 50 1.53 -5.95 7.40
N GLN A 51 1.60 -4.79 8.06
CA GLN A 51 0.62 -4.37 9.07
C GLN A 51 -0.78 -4.15 8.48
N PHE A 52 -0.88 -3.61 7.26
CA PHE A 52 -2.15 -3.37 6.56
C PHE A 52 -2.80 -4.65 6.03
N LEU A 53 -1.99 -5.59 5.50
CA LEU A 53 -2.41 -6.88 4.96
C LEU A 53 -2.83 -7.85 6.06
N THR A 54 -2.25 -7.74 7.25
CA THR A 54 -2.45 -8.68 8.38
C THR A 54 -1.95 -10.10 8.04
N LYS A 55 -2.19 -11.09 8.91
CA LYS A 55 -1.70 -12.48 8.72
C LYS A 55 -2.43 -13.26 7.61
N LYS A 56 -3.68 -12.89 7.30
CA LYS A 56 -4.51 -13.56 6.29
C LYS A 56 -5.23 -12.51 5.43
N PRO A 57 -4.50 -11.80 4.57
CA PRO A 57 -5.10 -10.80 3.68
C PRO A 57 -6.13 -11.44 2.74
N SER A 58 -7.17 -10.67 2.42
CA SER A 58 -8.05 -10.99 1.30
C SER A 58 -7.41 -10.51 -0.01
N TYR A 59 -7.84 -11.06 -1.14
CA TYR A 59 -7.42 -10.56 -2.45
C TYR A 59 -7.74 -9.06 -2.64
N GLN A 60 -8.88 -8.59 -2.13
CA GLN A 60 -9.21 -7.16 -2.11
C GLN A 60 -8.16 -6.32 -1.36
N LYS A 61 -7.58 -6.84 -0.28
CA LYS A 61 -6.54 -6.16 0.48
C LYS A 61 -5.23 -6.04 -0.32
N TYR A 62 -4.89 -7.04 -1.13
CA TYR A 62 -3.76 -6.93 -2.06
C TYR A 62 -4.04 -5.90 -3.16
N ASN A 63 -5.23 -5.90 -3.75
CA ASN A 63 -5.63 -4.88 -4.74
C ASN A 63 -5.64 -3.45 -4.16
N ASP A 64 -6.08 -3.31 -2.91
CA ASP A 64 -6.01 -2.03 -2.20
C ASP A 64 -4.56 -1.60 -2.00
N MET A 65 -3.66 -2.52 -1.65
CA MET A 65 -2.24 -2.27 -1.45
C MET A 65 -1.55 -1.82 -2.75
N THR A 66 -1.73 -2.55 -3.86
CA THR A 66 -1.15 -2.19 -5.16
C THR A 66 -1.71 -0.85 -5.65
N GLY A 67 -3.03 -0.66 -5.51
CA GLY A 67 -3.69 0.61 -5.82
C GLY A 67 -3.14 1.77 -4.99
N VAL A 68 -2.84 1.56 -3.71
CA VAL A 68 -2.21 2.56 -2.84
C VAL A 68 -0.83 2.91 -3.33
N LEU A 69 0.03 1.93 -3.62
CA LEU A 69 1.40 2.18 -4.07
C LEU A 69 1.43 3.00 -5.36
N ILE A 70 0.67 2.61 -6.38
CA ILE A 70 0.58 3.34 -7.65
C ILE A 70 0.05 4.77 -7.46
N ARG A 71 -0.99 4.95 -6.64
CA ARG A 71 -1.56 6.29 -6.39
C ARG A 71 -0.62 7.15 -5.55
N CYS A 72 0.08 6.56 -4.59
CA CYS A 72 1.02 7.25 -3.72
C CYS A 72 2.25 7.71 -4.51
N TYR A 73 2.79 6.88 -5.40
CA TYR A 73 3.88 7.26 -6.32
C TYR A 73 3.50 8.51 -7.12
N LYS A 74 2.35 8.48 -7.82
CA LYS A 74 1.86 9.63 -8.60
C LYS A 74 1.63 10.88 -7.76
N GLU A 75 1.29 10.72 -6.48
CA GLU A 75 1.12 11.85 -5.57
C GLU A 75 2.47 12.41 -5.10
N ILE A 76 3.43 11.55 -4.79
CA ILE A 76 4.79 11.91 -4.38
C ILE A 76 5.50 12.66 -5.52
N GLU A 77 5.45 12.12 -6.74
CA GLU A 77 6.01 12.76 -7.93
C GLU A 77 5.42 14.17 -8.11
N ARG A 78 4.09 14.31 -8.13
CA ARG A 78 3.42 15.61 -8.34
C ARG A 78 3.65 16.64 -7.24
N ARG A 79 3.81 16.21 -5.98
CA ARG A 79 3.86 17.13 -4.83
C ARG A 79 5.26 17.39 -4.31
N LEU A 80 6.16 16.43 -4.49
CA LEU A 80 7.49 16.44 -3.89
C LEU A 80 8.60 16.40 -4.96
N ASP A 81 8.27 16.20 -6.24
CA ASP A 81 9.23 16.07 -7.34
C ASP A 81 10.27 14.98 -7.06
N ARG A 82 9.78 13.82 -6.60
CA ARG A 82 10.61 12.67 -6.26
C ARG A 82 10.12 11.45 -7.02
N ASP A 83 11.03 10.82 -7.73
CA ASP A 83 10.78 9.51 -8.31
C ASP A 83 10.97 8.41 -7.26
N VAL A 84 9.93 7.60 -7.09
CA VAL A 84 9.88 6.45 -6.18
C VAL A 84 9.27 5.23 -6.88
N TYR A 85 9.16 5.27 -8.21
CA TYR A 85 8.48 4.26 -9.00
C TYR A 85 9.11 2.88 -8.79
N ASP A 86 10.40 2.74 -9.07
CA ASP A 86 11.13 1.46 -8.96
C ASP A 86 11.03 0.88 -7.54
N LEU A 87 11.21 1.73 -6.51
CA LEU A 87 11.06 1.33 -5.11
C LEU A 87 9.69 0.71 -4.82
N PHE A 88 8.61 1.27 -5.39
CA PHE A 88 7.27 0.76 -5.14
C PHE A 88 6.96 -0.49 -5.97
N ILE A 89 7.53 -0.62 -7.18
CA ILE A 89 7.46 -1.86 -7.97
C ILE A 89 8.17 -2.99 -7.23
N ASP A 90 9.42 -2.78 -6.79
CA ASP A 90 10.20 -3.78 -6.03
C ASP A 90 9.42 -4.27 -4.80
N ILE A 91 8.70 -3.38 -4.12
CA ILE A 91 7.88 -3.73 -2.95
C ILE A 91 6.65 -4.54 -3.33
N MET A 92 6.00 -4.26 -4.48
CA MET A 92 4.86 -5.05 -4.95
C MET A 92 5.29 -6.49 -5.28
N GLU A 93 6.43 -6.65 -5.94
CA GLU A 93 6.96 -7.95 -6.36
C GLU A 93 7.22 -8.89 -5.17
N LEU A 94 7.49 -8.33 -3.97
CA LEU A 94 7.61 -9.12 -2.73
C LEU A 94 6.34 -9.88 -2.34
N TYR A 95 5.20 -9.58 -2.97
CA TYR A 95 3.90 -10.20 -2.69
C TYR A 95 3.32 -10.94 -3.91
N ASP A 96 4.09 -11.07 -5.00
CA ASP A 96 3.61 -11.67 -6.25
C ASP A 96 3.21 -13.13 -6.08
N GLU A 97 3.97 -13.92 -5.31
CA GLU A 97 3.63 -15.33 -5.07
C GLU A 97 2.24 -15.47 -4.41
N GLU A 98 1.97 -14.66 -3.38
CA GLU A 98 0.66 -14.69 -2.73
C GLU A 98 -0.45 -14.19 -3.67
N ILE A 99 -0.23 -13.09 -4.39
CA ILE A 99 -1.20 -12.54 -5.34
C ILE A 99 -1.53 -13.55 -6.44
N ASN A 100 -0.51 -14.14 -7.06
CA ASN A 100 -0.66 -15.14 -8.11
C ASN A 100 -1.45 -16.36 -7.60
N SER A 101 -1.25 -16.78 -6.35
CA SER A 101 -2.02 -17.88 -5.77
C SER A 101 -3.54 -17.60 -5.72
N TYR A 102 -3.95 -16.33 -5.60
CA TYR A 102 -5.36 -15.94 -5.68
C TYR A 102 -5.84 -15.85 -7.12
N GLU A 103 -5.03 -15.30 -8.03
CA GLU A 103 -5.37 -15.24 -9.47
C GLU A 103 -5.52 -16.65 -10.06
N ASP A 104 -4.61 -17.57 -9.73
CA ASP A 104 -4.68 -18.97 -10.18
C ASP A 104 -5.95 -19.67 -9.69
N LYS A 105 -6.35 -19.42 -8.43
CA LYS A 105 -7.63 -19.93 -7.90
C LYS A 105 -8.79 -19.35 -8.68
N LYS A 106 -8.80 -18.04 -8.92
CA LYS A 106 -9.85 -17.35 -9.68
C LYS A 106 -9.93 -17.87 -11.12
N ILE A 107 -8.80 -18.12 -11.78
CA ILE A 107 -8.76 -18.70 -13.14
C ILE A 107 -9.34 -20.12 -13.12
N LYS A 108 -8.96 -20.94 -12.14
CA LYS A 108 -9.50 -22.31 -11.99
C LYS A 108 -11.00 -22.31 -11.66
N GLU A 109 -11.46 -21.41 -10.80
CA GLU A 109 -12.86 -21.33 -10.38
C GLU A 109 -13.76 -20.72 -11.45
N ASN A 110 -13.25 -19.75 -12.22
CA ASN A 110 -13.96 -19.09 -13.31
C ASN A 110 -13.45 -19.55 -14.67
N SER A 111 -13.18 -20.86 -14.82
CA SER A 111 -12.50 -21.49 -15.98
C SER A 111 -13.09 -21.19 -17.37
N ASP A 112 -14.16 -20.40 -17.49
CA ASP A 112 -14.61 -19.79 -18.73
C ASP A 112 -15.13 -18.37 -18.44
N VAL A 113 -14.35 -17.36 -18.82
CA VAL A 113 -14.94 -16.09 -19.25
C VAL A 113 -14.96 -16.17 -20.79
N GLU A 114 -15.91 -16.93 -21.32
CA GLU A 114 -16.37 -16.79 -22.71
C GLU A 114 -17.38 -15.64 -22.83
#